data_AF-A0A4S4MVB2-F1
#
_entry.id   AF-A0A4S4MVB2-F1
#
_cell.length_a   1.000
_cell.length_b   1.000
_cell.length_c   1.000
_cell.angle_alpha   90.00
_cell.angle_beta   90.00
_cell.angle_gamma   90.00
#
_symmetry.space_group_name_H-M   'P 1'
#
loop_
_entity.id
_entity.type
_entity.pdbx_description
1 polymer ?
#
loop_
_entity_poly.entity_id
_entity_poly.type
_entity_poly.pdbx_seq_one_letter_code
_entity_poly.pdbx_strand_id
1 'polypeptide(L)'
;MSVAKNSNVKKTDIAKADEELLATLGYKQEFQRAFSGTFGIAFSIIGLLPSIASVLFYPLSNGGASAMVWGWAVGSFFILLVGIAMAELASAAPTSGGLYFWTHSLSSPRWRNLLAWIVGYTNTVGSIASIASIDWGCAVQVMAAATIGSGQTFVPTSAQTFGVYCAVVLSHAVICCLGTAVLARLQTVYIVLNVLLCLAVIIALPAATPSEFKNTASYALGDFTNFSGWPSGYAFILSLLAPLWTICSFDSSVHISEEASNAAVVVPWAIVYAIGIAGVLGWAINVSLAFCMGTDIEGLMGSNQPMAQIFFNSFGQKGTLAIWAVVVIVQYMMGSSMVLAASRQTFAFSRDGALPFSNWLYRMNSFTKTPVNTVWFVCVWAVILGLLSFAGESAINAIFSLSITALYVAYSIPIAARFLGNNSFEPGPFSCGRWSAPIGAMAVLWMTFMGIVFLFPTSPQTDTTDMNYTVVVEGGVMVLSLVYYYFPKYGGIHWFTGPVPTITKEEGTERDGSMDSSSLKKGDAAVELANEVGPQHVTPFKLYSQAMQVRTGYRTELAGDSDCVVLSSVSLRHHPRLQGPLPLSTSGLSDEKSLVFSRDTIT
;
A
#
# COMPACT_ATOMS: atom_id res chain seq x y z
N MET A 1 -23.51 -25.22 26.96
CA MET A 1 -22.74 -26.20 26.15
C MET A 1 -23.03 -26.13 24.66
N SER A 2 -24.26 -26.38 24.16
CA SER A 2 -24.57 -26.50 22.71
C SER A 2 -23.95 -25.40 21.82
N VAL A 3 -24.16 -24.12 22.16
CA VAL A 3 -23.62 -22.97 21.39
C VAL A 3 -22.10 -23.03 21.22
N ALA A 4 -21.36 -23.39 22.27
CA ALA A 4 -19.90 -23.53 22.22
C ALA A 4 -19.42 -24.72 21.37
N LYS A 5 -20.25 -25.77 21.27
CA LYS A 5 -19.98 -26.91 20.38
C LYS A 5 -20.17 -26.49 18.91
N ASN A 6 -21.27 -25.80 18.59
CA ASN A 6 -21.52 -25.23 17.26
C ASN A 6 -20.47 -24.20 16.82
N SER A 7 -19.97 -23.35 17.73
CA SER A 7 -18.91 -22.40 17.37
C SER A 7 -17.57 -23.07 17.06
N ASN A 8 -17.25 -24.18 17.74
CA ASN A 8 -16.01 -24.92 17.51
C ASN A 8 -16.07 -25.78 16.23
N VAL A 9 -17.23 -26.36 15.92
CA VAL A 9 -17.48 -27.01 14.61
C VAL A 9 -17.25 -26.01 13.48
N LYS A 10 -18.00 -24.89 13.45
CA LYS A 10 -17.84 -23.86 12.41
C LYS A 10 -16.41 -23.32 12.25
N LYS A 11 -15.64 -23.19 13.34
CA LYS A 11 -14.21 -22.80 13.26
C LYS A 11 -13.34 -23.87 12.59
N THR A 12 -13.64 -25.14 12.83
CA THR A 12 -12.92 -26.27 12.23
C THR A 12 -13.26 -26.39 10.74
N ASP A 13 -14.53 -26.19 10.38
CA ASP A 13 -15.00 -26.24 8.99
C ASP A 13 -14.40 -25.10 8.14
N ILE A 14 -14.37 -23.87 8.68
CA ILE A 14 -13.69 -22.73 8.04
C ILE A 14 -12.19 -23.00 7.89
N ALA A 15 -11.55 -23.57 8.92
CA ALA A 15 -10.12 -23.88 8.86
C ALA A 15 -9.80 -24.86 7.72
N LYS A 16 -10.61 -25.92 7.57
CA LYS A 16 -10.51 -26.86 6.45
C LYS A 16 -10.73 -26.19 5.10
N ALA A 17 -11.81 -25.42 4.94
CA ALA A 17 -12.12 -24.77 3.66
C ALA A 17 -11.02 -23.80 3.19
N ASP A 18 -10.37 -23.07 4.11
CA ASP A 18 -9.19 -22.25 3.80
C ASP A 18 -7.95 -23.11 3.44
N GLU A 19 -7.73 -24.27 4.09
CA GLU A 19 -6.61 -25.18 3.78
C GLU A 19 -6.81 -25.86 2.42
N GLU A 20 -8.04 -26.27 2.13
CA GLU A 20 -8.48 -26.81 0.83
C GLU A 20 -8.35 -25.77 -0.28
N LEU A 21 -8.71 -24.50 -0.03
CA LEU A 21 -8.51 -23.40 -0.98
C LEU A 21 -7.03 -23.08 -1.22
N LEU A 22 -6.19 -23.08 -0.19
CA LEU A 22 -4.73 -22.95 -0.40
C LEU A 22 -4.17 -24.14 -1.20
N ALA A 23 -4.69 -25.35 -0.96
CA ALA A 23 -4.28 -26.55 -1.67
C ALA A 23 -4.70 -26.57 -3.15
N THR A 24 -5.89 -26.08 -3.52
CA THR A 24 -6.28 -25.92 -4.94
C THR A 24 -5.47 -24.84 -5.64
N LEU A 25 -5.01 -23.82 -4.92
CA LEU A 25 -4.03 -22.83 -5.38
C LEU A 25 -2.57 -23.37 -5.40
N GLY A 26 -2.35 -24.62 -4.97
CA GLY A 26 -1.08 -25.34 -5.03
C GLY A 26 -0.18 -25.21 -3.81
N TYR A 27 -0.57 -24.47 -2.77
CA TYR A 27 0.25 -24.18 -1.60
C TYR A 27 -0.15 -24.99 -0.37
N LYS A 28 0.86 -25.45 0.36
CA LYS A 28 0.70 -26.04 1.70
C LYS A 28 0.66 -24.90 2.72
N GLN A 29 -0.24 -24.93 3.69
CA GLN A 29 -0.30 -23.89 4.72
C GLN A 29 0.90 -24.03 5.68
N GLU A 30 1.90 -23.16 5.54
CA GLU A 30 3.13 -23.22 6.37
C GLU A 30 3.05 -22.40 7.65
N PHE A 31 2.26 -21.32 7.65
CA PHE A 31 2.12 -20.41 8.79
C PHE A 31 1.04 -20.86 9.78
N GLN A 32 1.16 -20.40 11.03
CA GLN A 32 0.16 -20.62 12.07
C GLN A 32 -0.91 -19.53 12.04
N ARG A 33 -2.18 -19.93 12.12
CA ARG A 33 -3.33 -19.01 12.14
C ARG A 33 -3.47 -18.31 13.50
N ALA A 34 -2.75 -17.21 13.64
CA ALA A 34 -2.75 -16.38 14.85
C ALA A 34 -3.69 -15.18 14.75
N PHE A 35 -4.08 -14.75 13.54
CA PHE A 35 -4.83 -13.52 13.33
C PHE A 35 -6.33 -13.78 13.18
N SER A 36 -7.11 -13.24 14.12
CA SER A 36 -8.59 -13.24 14.07
C SER A 36 -9.18 -12.26 13.05
N GLY A 37 -8.34 -11.45 12.40
CA GLY A 37 -8.71 -10.54 11.31
C GLY A 37 -7.52 -9.71 10.83
N THR A 38 -7.35 -9.56 9.52
CA THR A 38 -6.19 -8.88 8.91
C THR A 38 -6.34 -7.36 8.78
N PHE A 39 -7.57 -6.82 8.92
CA PHE A 39 -7.85 -5.37 8.96
C PHE A 39 -6.92 -4.62 9.92
N GLY A 40 -6.69 -5.20 11.10
CA GLY A 40 -5.86 -4.58 12.13
C GLY A 40 -4.39 -4.40 11.75
N ILE A 41 -3.91 -5.15 10.76
CA ILE A 41 -2.55 -5.05 10.26
C ILE A 41 -2.47 -3.90 9.26
N ALA A 42 -3.28 -3.95 8.20
CA ALA A 42 -3.35 -2.87 7.20
C ALA A 42 -3.64 -1.50 7.84
N PHE A 43 -4.60 -1.42 8.77
CA PHE A 43 -4.95 -0.15 9.41
C PHE A 43 -3.83 0.43 10.31
N SER A 44 -3.01 -0.41 10.96
CA SER A 44 -1.88 0.11 11.76
C SER A 44 -0.62 0.37 10.94
N ILE A 45 -0.48 -0.26 9.76
CA ILE A 45 0.56 0.07 8.77
C ILE A 45 0.30 1.42 8.09
N ILE A 46 -0.96 1.84 7.99
CA ILE A 46 -1.34 3.19 7.57
C ILE A 46 -0.98 4.25 8.65
N GLY A 47 -1.01 3.88 9.94
CA GLY A 47 -0.55 4.69 11.08
C GLY A 47 -0.95 6.16 11.02
N LEU A 48 -2.24 6.43 10.90
CA LEU A 48 -2.76 7.59 10.18
C LEU A 48 -2.19 8.96 10.58
N LEU A 49 -2.19 9.31 11.87
CA LEU A 49 -1.66 10.60 12.33
C LEU A 49 -0.13 10.71 12.18
N PRO A 50 0.70 9.81 12.74
CA PRO A 50 2.14 9.94 12.61
C PRO A 50 2.63 9.74 11.15
N SER A 51 1.87 9.05 10.30
CA SER A 51 2.10 9.08 8.86
C SER A 51 1.90 10.48 8.28
N ILE A 52 0.77 11.15 8.54
CA ILE A 52 0.55 12.55 8.11
C ILE A 52 1.66 13.45 8.67
N ALA A 53 2.11 13.26 9.91
CA ALA A 53 3.25 14.00 10.48
C ALA A 53 4.53 13.85 9.65
N SER A 54 4.80 12.63 9.17
CA SER A 54 5.98 12.30 8.35
C SER A 54 5.95 12.92 6.95
N VAL A 55 4.76 13.26 6.41
CA VAL A 55 4.59 13.75 5.03
C VAL A 55 3.96 15.14 4.92
N LEU A 56 3.72 15.85 6.02
CA LEU A 56 3.00 17.14 6.00
C LEU A 56 3.70 18.23 5.18
N PHE A 57 5.03 18.15 5.01
CA PHE A 57 5.80 19.10 4.22
C PHE A 57 5.44 19.09 2.71
N TYR A 58 4.97 17.96 2.17
CA TYR A 58 4.56 17.86 0.77
C TYR A 58 3.36 18.78 0.45
N PRO A 59 2.17 18.67 1.10
CA PRO A 59 1.05 19.54 0.79
C PRO A 59 1.25 21.00 1.24
N LEU A 60 2.02 21.26 2.32
CA LEU A 60 2.35 22.63 2.73
C LEU A 60 3.04 23.41 1.61
N SER A 61 4.08 22.82 1.01
CA SER A 61 4.84 23.44 -0.09
C SER A 61 4.09 23.45 -1.44
N ASN A 62 3.12 22.55 -1.63
CA ASN A 62 2.45 22.29 -2.89
C ASN A 62 0.96 22.72 -2.93
N GLY A 63 0.57 23.68 -2.10
CA GLY A 63 -0.79 24.24 -2.08
C GLY A 63 -1.37 24.57 -0.70
N GLY A 64 -0.57 24.52 0.36
CA GLY A 64 -0.97 24.90 1.71
C GLY A 64 -2.20 24.16 2.25
N ALA A 65 -3.07 24.89 2.94
CA ALA A 65 -4.26 24.35 3.58
C ALA A 65 -5.24 23.67 2.60
N SER A 66 -5.47 24.26 1.42
CA SER A 66 -6.35 23.67 0.40
C SER A 66 -5.82 22.34 -0.14
N ALA A 67 -4.49 22.21 -0.33
CA ALA A 67 -3.87 20.94 -0.71
C ALA A 67 -3.99 19.88 0.39
N MET A 68 -3.80 20.24 1.66
CA MET A 68 -4.00 19.32 2.79
C MET A 68 -5.42 18.74 2.82
N VAL A 69 -6.45 19.58 2.65
CA VAL A 69 -7.86 19.15 2.72
C VAL A 69 -8.31 18.42 1.45
N TRP A 70 -8.16 19.06 0.28
CA TRP A 70 -8.72 18.52 -0.96
C TRP A 70 -7.82 17.52 -1.65
N GLY A 71 -6.49 17.67 -1.53
CA GLY A 71 -5.53 16.67 -2.01
C GLY A 71 -5.72 15.34 -1.30
N TRP A 72 -5.93 15.37 0.03
CA TRP A 72 -6.28 14.17 0.79
C TRP A 72 -7.57 13.50 0.32
N ALA A 73 -8.63 14.28 0.09
CA ALA A 73 -9.91 13.76 -0.38
C ALA A 73 -9.80 13.09 -1.77
N VAL A 74 -9.12 13.76 -2.72
CA VAL A 74 -8.90 13.25 -4.08
C VAL A 74 -8.03 12.00 -4.07
N GLY A 75 -6.90 12.02 -3.36
CA GLY A 75 -6.01 10.87 -3.22
C GLY A 75 -6.72 9.66 -2.62
N SER A 76 -7.44 9.85 -1.51
CA SER A 76 -8.19 8.79 -0.82
C SER A 76 -9.24 8.13 -1.72
N PHE A 77 -9.93 8.91 -2.56
CA PHE A 77 -10.91 8.37 -3.51
C PHE A 77 -10.28 7.42 -4.53
N PHE A 78 -9.17 7.82 -5.16
CA PHE A 78 -8.50 6.95 -6.14
C PHE A 78 -7.80 5.75 -5.49
N ILE A 79 -7.22 5.90 -4.30
CA ILE A 79 -6.64 4.78 -3.53
C ILE A 79 -7.73 3.75 -3.19
N LEU A 80 -8.97 4.18 -2.89
CA LEU A 80 -10.09 3.27 -2.67
C LEU A 80 -10.44 2.46 -3.93
N LEU A 81 -10.33 3.03 -5.13
CA LEU A 81 -10.53 2.29 -6.39
C LEU A 81 -9.43 1.23 -6.59
N VAL A 82 -8.16 1.57 -6.30
CA VAL A 82 -7.05 0.60 -6.31
C VAL A 82 -7.29 -0.51 -5.29
N GLY A 83 -7.69 -0.16 -4.07
CA GLY A 83 -8.02 -1.10 -3.00
C GLY A 83 -9.16 -2.06 -3.35
N ILE A 84 -10.21 -1.58 -4.01
CA ILE A 84 -11.33 -2.41 -4.47
C ILE A 84 -10.89 -3.38 -5.59
N ALA A 85 -10.10 -2.91 -6.55
CA ALA A 85 -9.55 -3.79 -7.60
C ALA A 85 -8.61 -4.87 -7.03
N MET A 86 -7.79 -4.51 -6.03
CA MET A 86 -6.96 -5.44 -5.26
C MET A 86 -7.78 -6.42 -4.42
N ALA A 87 -8.89 -5.98 -3.83
CA ALA A 87 -9.76 -6.82 -3.02
C ALA A 87 -10.39 -7.95 -3.84
N GLU A 88 -10.85 -7.71 -5.08
CA GLU A 88 -11.36 -8.79 -5.94
C GLU A 88 -10.30 -9.88 -6.23
N LEU A 89 -9.03 -9.49 -6.44
CA LEU A 89 -7.92 -10.43 -6.64
C LEU A 89 -7.62 -11.22 -5.35
N ALA A 90 -7.55 -10.52 -4.22
CA ALA A 90 -7.31 -11.12 -2.91
C ALA A 90 -8.45 -12.05 -2.44
N SER A 91 -9.68 -11.81 -2.90
CA SER A 91 -10.82 -12.68 -2.62
C SER A 91 -10.80 -13.96 -3.46
N ALA A 92 -10.37 -13.87 -4.72
CA ALA A 92 -10.27 -15.02 -5.63
C ALA A 92 -9.09 -15.95 -5.28
N ALA A 93 -7.94 -15.40 -4.86
CA ALA A 93 -6.75 -16.17 -4.55
C ALA A 93 -5.96 -15.61 -3.34
N PRO A 94 -6.45 -15.83 -2.09
CA PRO A 94 -5.80 -15.35 -0.87
C PRO A 94 -4.52 -16.17 -0.54
N THR A 95 -3.39 -15.77 -1.11
CA THR A 95 -2.07 -16.38 -0.86
C THR A 95 -1.08 -15.34 -0.36
N SER A 96 -0.10 -15.72 0.47
CA SER A 96 0.91 -14.76 0.94
C SER A 96 1.84 -14.25 -0.18
N GLY A 97 1.92 -14.94 -1.32
CA GLY A 97 2.59 -14.45 -2.53
C GLY A 97 1.78 -13.39 -3.30
N GLY A 98 0.45 -13.43 -3.20
CA GLY A 98 -0.47 -12.39 -3.68
C GLY A 98 -0.15 -11.87 -5.09
N LEU A 99 0.34 -10.63 -5.16
CA LEU A 99 0.66 -9.87 -6.36
C LEU A 99 1.39 -10.67 -7.46
N TYR A 100 2.50 -11.35 -7.14
CA TYR A 100 3.26 -12.09 -8.16
C TYR A 100 2.57 -13.41 -8.54
N PHE A 101 1.82 -14.02 -7.62
CA PHE A 101 1.02 -15.21 -7.89
C PHE A 101 -0.15 -14.89 -8.85
N TRP A 102 -0.93 -13.84 -8.58
CA TRP A 102 -1.99 -13.35 -9.46
C TRP A 102 -1.42 -12.93 -10.81
N THR A 103 -0.26 -12.27 -10.82
CA THR A 103 0.41 -11.91 -12.07
C THR A 103 0.76 -13.15 -12.90
N HIS A 104 1.25 -14.23 -12.27
CA HIS A 104 1.57 -15.46 -12.98
C HIS A 104 0.33 -16.22 -13.47
N SER A 105 -0.74 -16.30 -12.66
CA SER A 105 -1.94 -17.06 -13.01
C SER A 105 -2.84 -16.34 -14.02
N LEU A 106 -2.86 -15.00 -14.03
CA LEU A 106 -3.72 -14.21 -14.91
C LEU A 106 -3.04 -13.75 -16.21
N SER A 107 -1.70 -13.72 -16.26
CA SER A 107 -0.97 -13.31 -17.47
C SER A 107 -0.90 -14.40 -18.53
N SER A 108 -0.93 -13.98 -19.81
CA SER A 108 -0.74 -14.87 -20.95
C SER A 108 0.57 -15.68 -20.87
N PRO A 109 0.59 -16.97 -21.26
CA PRO A 109 1.73 -17.89 -21.03
C PRO A 109 3.11 -17.42 -21.52
N ARG A 110 3.16 -16.56 -22.55
CA ARG A 110 4.41 -15.97 -23.08
C ARG A 110 5.10 -15.01 -22.11
N TRP A 111 4.33 -14.32 -21.25
CA TRP A 111 4.81 -13.18 -20.46
C TRP A 111 4.74 -13.41 -18.95
N ARG A 112 3.93 -14.36 -18.49
CA ARG A 112 3.63 -14.57 -17.06
C ARG A 112 4.85 -14.70 -16.14
N ASN A 113 5.92 -15.38 -16.57
CA ASN A 113 7.14 -15.54 -15.78
C ASN A 113 7.88 -14.19 -15.62
N LEU A 114 8.03 -13.43 -16.71
CA LEU A 114 8.68 -12.12 -16.69
C LEU A 114 7.88 -11.10 -15.87
N LEU A 115 6.55 -11.08 -16.04
CA LEU A 115 5.67 -10.16 -15.31
C LEU A 115 5.66 -10.49 -13.80
N ALA A 116 5.57 -11.77 -13.43
CA ALA A 116 5.63 -12.18 -12.02
C ALA A 116 7.01 -11.88 -11.39
N TRP A 117 8.09 -12.01 -12.17
CA TRP A 117 9.43 -11.59 -11.74
C TRP A 117 9.50 -10.08 -11.47
N ILE A 118 9.06 -9.26 -12.42
CA ILE A 118 8.98 -7.79 -12.28
C ILE A 118 8.20 -7.43 -11.01
N VAL A 119 6.98 -7.96 -10.85
CA VAL A 119 6.09 -7.67 -9.72
C VAL A 119 6.67 -8.13 -8.38
N GLY A 120 7.35 -9.28 -8.34
CA GLY A 120 8.01 -9.75 -7.12
C GLY A 120 9.17 -8.85 -6.70
N TYR A 121 10.01 -8.42 -7.64
CA TYR A 121 11.11 -7.49 -7.37
C TYR A 121 10.61 -6.09 -6.99
N THR A 122 9.64 -5.51 -7.71
CA THR A 122 9.11 -4.17 -7.35
C THR A 122 8.37 -4.20 -6.01
N ASN A 123 7.66 -5.28 -5.67
CA ASN A 123 7.04 -5.42 -4.35
C ASN A 123 8.10 -5.51 -3.24
N THR A 124 9.14 -6.35 -3.38
CA THR A 124 10.20 -6.44 -2.37
C THR A 124 10.94 -5.11 -2.21
N VAL A 125 11.23 -4.39 -3.31
CA VAL A 125 11.85 -3.05 -3.26
C VAL A 125 10.94 -2.03 -2.60
N GLY A 126 9.66 -1.96 -3.00
CA GLY A 126 8.67 -1.07 -2.41
C GLY A 126 8.47 -1.33 -0.92
N SER A 127 8.36 -2.60 -0.52
CA SER A 127 8.28 -3.03 0.89
C SER A 127 9.49 -2.60 1.73
N ILE A 128 10.71 -2.70 1.18
CA ILE A 128 11.94 -2.25 1.84
C ILE A 128 11.98 -0.71 1.93
N ALA A 129 11.56 0.00 0.88
CA ALA A 129 11.44 1.45 0.87
C ALA A 129 10.37 1.97 1.85
N SER A 130 9.25 1.25 2.02
CA SER A 130 8.26 1.54 3.06
C SER A 130 8.86 1.42 4.46
N ILE A 131 9.59 0.33 4.77
CA ILE A 131 10.31 0.22 6.07
C ILE A 131 11.27 1.40 6.24
N ALA A 132 12.08 1.70 5.22
CA ALA A 132 13.09 2.76 5.31
C ALA A 132 12.47 4.16 5.51
N SER A 133 11.40 4.51 4.80
CA SER A 133 10.71 5.79 4.95
C SER A 133 9.92 5.89 6.26
N ILE A 134 9.26 4.81 6.71
CA ILE A 134 8.53 4.77 7.99
C ILE A 134 9.49 4.92 9.18
N ASP A 135 10.57 4.15 9.21
CA ASP A 135 11.52 4.18 10.33
C ASP A 135 12.36 5.46 10.30
N TRP A 136 12.61 6.07 9.13
CA TRP A 136 13.19 7.41 9.02
C TRP A 136 12.25 8.49 9.58
N GLY A 137 10.97 8.43 9.23
CA GLY A 137 9.93 9.27 9.85
C GLY A 137 9.91 9.12 11.37
N CYS A 138 10.07 7.90 11.90
CA CYS A 138 10.22 7.66 13.33
C CYS A 138 11.44 8.38 13.93
N ALA A 139 12.61 8.26 13.30
CA ALA A 139 13.82 8.94 13.76
C ALA A 139 13.68 10.47 13.77
N VAL A 140 13.08 11.06 12.73
CA VAL A 140 12.84 12.51 12.67
C VAL A 140 11.82 12.96 13.73
N GLN A 141 10.75 12.21 13.97
CA GLN A 141 9.78 12.49 15.04
C GLN A 141 10.42 12.39 16.44
N VAL A 142 11.30 11.40 16.68
CA VAL A 142 12.09 11.28 17.92
C VAL A 142 13.02 12.48 18.09
N MET A 143 13.69 12.92 17.04
CA MET A 143 14.55 14.11 17.09
C MET A 143 13.78 15.41 17.33
N ALA A 144 12.57 15.54 16.79
CA ALA A 144 11.69 16.67 17.12
C ALA A 144 11.26 16.66 18.59
N ALA A 145 11.02 15.48 19.18
CA ALA A 145 10.76 15.36 20.62
C ALA A 145 11.96 15.84 21.46
N ALA A 146 13.19 15.48 21.07
CA ALA A 146 14.41 15.96 21.73
C ALA A 146 14.61 17.47 21.57
N THR A 147 14.38 17.99 20.36
CA THR A 147 14.46 19.42 20.02
C THR A 147 13.47 20.24 20.86
N ILE A 148 12.19 19.87 20.88
CA ILE A 148 11.16 20.54 21.69
C ILE A 148 11.44 20.37 23.20
N GLY A 149 11.88 19.19 23.64
CA GLY A 149 12.25 18.91 25.03
C GLY A 149 13.42 19.77 25.53
N SER A 150 14.40 20.04 24.65
CA SER A 150 15.56 20.90 24.93
C SER A 150 15.24 22.40 24.96
N GLY A 151 14.00 22.80 24.65
CA GLY A 151 13.65 24.21 24.47
C GLY A 151 14.28 24.82 23.21
N GLN A 152 14.29 24.07 22.10
CA GLN A 152 14.89 24.47 20.80
C GLN A 152 16.42 24.65 20.82
N THR A 153 17.12 24.13 21.83
CA THR A 153 18.60 24.23 21.93
C THR A 153 19.35 23.06 21.28
N PHE A 154 18.70 21.90 21.13
CA PHE A 154 19.22 20.75 20.41
C PHE A 154 18.77 20.78 18.95
N VAL A 155 19.72 20.88 18.02
CA VAL A 155 19.50 20.70 16.58
C VAL A 155 20.07 19.34 16.17
N PRO A 156 19.27 18.43 15.59
CA PRO A 156 19.73 17.09 15.20
C PRO A 156 20.61 17.17 13.95
N THR A 157 21.77 16.51 13.99
CA THR A 157 22.60 16.28 12.79
C THR A 157 22.16 15.02 12.05
N SER A 158 22.36 14.95 10.73
CA SER A 158 22.00 13.78 9.91
C SER A 158 22.60 12.47 10.43
N ALA A 159 23.82 12.52 10.97
CA ALA A 159 24.49 11.37 11.58
C ALA A 159 23.79 10.88 12.87
N GLN A 160 23.29 11.81 13.70
CA GLN A 160 22.51 11.46 14.89
C GLN A 160 21.14 10.88 14.49
N THR A 161 20.46 11.48 13.51
CA THR A 161 19.17 10.99 12.99
C THR A 161 19.33 9.60 12.39
N PHE A 162 20.38 9.37 11.59
CA PHE A 162 20.73 8.05 11.07
C PHE A 162 21.07 7.03 12.17
N GLY A 163 21.70 7.46 13.27
CA GLY A 163 21.94 6.62 14.45
C GLY A 163 20.65 6.18 15.15
N VAL A 164 19.69 7.09 15.36
CA VAL A 164 18.36 6.77 15.90
C VAL A 164 17.59 5.86 14.95
N TYR A 165 17.62 6.17 13.66
CA TYR A 165 17.03 5.35 12.59
C TYR A 165 17.55 3.90 12.62
N CYS A 166 18.87 3.69 12.68
CA CYS A 166 19.45 2.36 12.81
C CYS A 166 18.98 1.65 14.09
N ALA A 167 18.87 2.35 15.22
CA ALA A 167 18.37 1.76 16.46
C ALA A 167 16.90 1.30 16.34
N VAL A 168 16.05 2.08 15.68
CA VAL A 168 14.63 1.74 15.41
C VAL A 168 14.52 0.51 14.50
N VAL A 169 15.25 0.49 13.36
CA VAL A 169 15.23 -0.66 12.43
C VAL A 169 15.74 -1.93 13.12
N LEU A 170 16.77 -1.84 13.96
CA LEU A 170 17.30 -2.97 14.72
C LEU A 170 16.32 -3.48 15.78
N SER A 171 15.61 -2.60 16.49
CA SER A 171 14.62 -3.04 17.48
C SER A 171 13.34 -3.58 16.83
N HIS A 172 12.96 -3.09 15.64
CA HIS A 172 11.95 -3.72 14.79
C HIS A 172 12.36 -5.13 14.34
N ALA A 173 13.60 -5.31 13.87
CA ALA A 173 14.11 -6.64 13.51
C ALA A 173 13.99 -7.64 14.68
N VAL A 174 14.36 -7.23 15.90
CA VAL A 174 14.24 -8.05 17.11
C VAL A 174 12.77 -8.36 17.44
N ILE A 175 11.86 -7.37 17.38
CA ILE A 175 10.42 -7.59 17.64
C ILE A 175 9.80 -8.54 16.62
N CYS A 176 10.06 -8.36 15.33
CA CYS A 176 9.48 -9.18 14.26
C CYS A 176 10.04 -10.63 14.21
N CYS A 177 11.13 -10.89 14.93
CA CYS A 177 11.63 -12.26 15.18
C CYS A 177 10.85 -12.99 16.30
N LEU A 178 10.10 -12.28 17.16
CA LEU A 178 9.30 -12.90 18.23
C LEU A 178 8.18 -13.79 17.66
N GLY A 179 7.71 -14.74 18.47
CA GLY A 179 6.67 -15.69 18.05
C GLY A 179 5.33 -15.02 17.70
N THR A 180 4.67 -15.51 16.64
CA THR A 180 3.51 -14.89 16.00
C THR A 180 2.37 -14.50 16.96
N ALA A 181 2.13 -15.31 18.00
CA ALA A 181 1.10 -15.03 19.01
C ALA A 181 1.37 -13.77 19.87
N VAL A 182 2.62 -13.28 19.93
CA VAL A 182 2.96 -11.99 20.55
C VAL A 182 2.63 -10.84 19.59
N LEU A 183 3.05 -10.97 18.33
CA LEU A 183 2.81 -9.99 17.27
C LEU A 183 1.30 -9.73 17.07
N ALA A 184 0.49 -10.78 17.01
CA ALA A 184 -0.97 -10.66 16.89
C ALA A 184 -1.64 -9.94 18.08
N ARG A 185 -1.07 -10.03 19.30
CA ARG A 185 -1.56 -9.30 20.48
C ARG A 185 -1.16 -7.82 20.44
N LEU A 186 0.09 -7.53 20.08
CA LEU A 186 0.58 -6.17 19.91
C LEU A 186 -0.29 -5.40 18.90
N GLN A 187 -0.62 -6.04 17.77
CA GLN A 187 -1.46 -5.45 16.74
C GLN A 187 -2.80 -4.90 17.26
N THR A 188 -3.44 -5.57 18.22
CA THR A 188 -4.70 -5.10 18.81
C THR A 188 -4.53 -3.78 19.56
N VAL A 189 -3.40 -3.60 20.26
CA VAL A 189 -3.05 -2.36 20.95
C VAL A 189 -2.77 -1.24 19.94
N TYR A 190 -2.09 -1.56 18.83
CA TYR A 190 -1.71 -0.59 17.80
C TYR A 190 -2.94 0.06 17.14
N ILE A 191 -3.98 -0.72 16.85
CA ILE A 191 -5.26 -0.23 16.30
C ILE A 191 -5.92 0.75 17.28
N VAL A 192 -6.03 0.35 18.56
CA VAL A 192 -6.73 1.14 19.58
C VAL A 192 -6.00 2.47 19.83
N LEU A 193 -4.67 2.45 19.92
CA LEU A 193 -3.86 3.66 20.06
C LEU A 193 -3.99 4.57 18.82
N ASN A 194 -3.95 4.01 17.60
CA ASN A 194 -4.17 4.78 16.37
C ASN A 194 -5.53 5.50 16.37
N VAL A 195 -6.63 4.79 16.63
CA VAL A 195 -7.98 5.38 16.62
C VAL A 195 -8.14 6.43 17.71
N LEU A 196 -7.67 6.16 18.93
CA LEU A 196 -7.72 7.13 20.04
C LEU A 196 -6.88 8.38 19.74
N LEU A 197 -5.70 8.21 19.15
CA LEU A 197 -4.80 9.32 18.78
C LEU A 197 -5.41 10.20 17.66
N CYS A 198 -6.06 9.59 16.66
CA CYS A 198 -6.79 10.32 15.62
C CYS A 198 -7.93 11.16 16.23
N LEU A 199 -8.78 10.54 17.06
CA LEU A 199 -9.88 11.23 17.74
C LEU A 199 -9.39 12.33 18.69
N ALA A 200 -8.30 12.08 19.40
CA ALA A 200 -7.68 13.05 20.29
C ALA A 200 -7.23 14.31 19.53
N VAL A 201 -6.57 14.18 18.37
CA VAL A 201 -6.16 15.37 17.58
C VAL A 201 -7.36 16.06 16.93
N ILE A 202 -8.32 15.32 16.36
CA ILE A 202 -9.51 15.91 15.73
C ILE A 202 -10.28 16.81 16.72
N ILE A 203 -10.37 16.41 18.00
CA ILE A 203 -11.11 17.14 19.04
C ILE A 203 -10.23 18.16 19.78
N ALA A 204 -9.06 17.74 20.27
CA ALA A 204 -8.25 18.56 21.17
C ALA A 204 -7.50 19.69 20.46
N LEU A 205 -7.11 19.53 19.18
CA LEU A 205 -6.42 20.58 18.45
C LEU A 205 -7.33 21.80 18.27
N PRO A 206 -8.53 21.73 17.64
CA PRO A 206 -9.41 22.90 17.51
C PRO A 206 -9.88 23.51 18.85
N ALA A 207 -9.91 22.70 19.92
CA ALA A 207 -10.25 23.16 21.26
C ALA A 207 -9.11 23.95 21.95
N ALA A 208 -7.86 23.50 21.82
CA ALA A 208 -6.72 24.10 22.50
C ALA A 208 -6.07 25.27 21.73
N THR A 209 -6.07 25.23 20.39
CA THR A 209 -5.41 26.23 19.55
C THR A 209 -5.80 27.67 19.93
N PRO A 210 -4.83 28.58 20.13
CA PRO A 210 -5.10 30.01 20.35
C PRO A 210 -5.79 30.69 19.15
N SER A 211 -6.49 31.79 19.40
CA SER A 211 -7.25 32.57 18.39
C SER A 211 -6.43 32.96 17.15
N GLU A 212 -5.19 33.34 17.38
CA GLU A 212 -4.20 33.82 16.40
C GLU A 212 -3.70 32.74 15.44
N PHE A 213 -3.88 31.46 15.77
CA PHE A 213 -3.56 30.33 14.88
C PHE A 213 -4.83 29.70 14.26
N LYS A 214 -6.04 30.22 14.54
CA LYS A 214 -7.28 29.73 13.94
C LYS A 214 -7.55 30.38 12.59
N ASN A 215 -7.46 29.57 11.55
CA ASN A 215 -7.71 30.01 10.18
C ASN A 215 -9.21 30.11 9.89
N THR A 216 -9.58 31.05 9.01
CA THR A 216 -10.98 31.16 8.53
C THR A 216 -11.29 30.02 7.56
N ALA A 217 -12.57 29.69 7.39
CA ALA A 217 -12.99 28.68 6.41
C ALA A 217 -12.59 29.05 4.97
N SER A 218 -12.50 30.34 4.63
CA SER A 218 -12.03 30.80 3.32
C SER A 218 -10.54 30.52 3.10
N TYR A 219 -9.73 30.53 4.15
CA TYR A 219 -8.32 30.14 4.09
C TYR A 219 -8.19 28.61 4.10
N ALA A 220 -8.71 27.96 5.15
CA ALA A 220 -8.53 26.53 5.41
C ALA A 220 -9.08 25.60 4.30
N LEU A 221 -10.06 26.06 3.51
CA LEU A 221 -10.68 25.29 2.42
C LEU A 221 -10.43 25.88 1.02
N GLY A 222 -9.78 27.05 0.92
CA GLY A 222 -9.77 27.87 -0.30
C GLY A 222 -8.48 28.60 -0.63
N ASP A 223 -7.57 28.85 0.33
CA ASP A 223 -6.26 29.42 0.01
C ASP A 223 -5.32 28.35 -0.56
N PHE A 224 -4.63 28.70 -1.64
CA PHE A 224 -3.69 27.83 -2.33
C PHE A 224 -2.33 28.52 -2.45
N THR A 225 -1.48 28.32 -1.45
CA THR A 225 -0.11 28.86 -1.42
C THR A 225 0.87 27.87 -2.07
N ASN A 226 1.65 28.29 -3.06
CA ASN A 226 2.49 27.41 -3.87
C ASN A 226 3.97 27.82 -3.82
N PHE A 227 4.81 26.99 -3.20
CA PHE A 227 6.25 27.20 -3.05
C PHE A 227 7.09 26.31 -3.97
N SER A 228 6.46 25.38 -4.70
CA SER A 228 7.16 24.40 -5.57
C SER A 228 7.80 25.01 -6.82
N GLY A 229 7.37 26.20 -7.25
CA GLY A 229 7.73 26.79 -8.55
C GLY A 229 7.08 26.13 -9.77
N TRP A 230 6.45 24.95 -9.62
CA TRP A 230 5.60 24.35 -10.65
C TRP A 230 4.27 25.13 -10.80
N PRO A 231 3.58 25.06 -11.96
CA PRO A 231 2.23 25.60 -12.10
C PRO A 231 1.29 25.02 -11.05
N SER A 232 0.41 25.84 -10.46
CA SER A 232 -0.40 25.47 -9.29
C SER A 232 -1.23 24.18 -9.45
N GLY A 233 -1.72 23.89 -10.66
CA GLY A 233 -2.42 22.62 -10.94
C GLY A 233 -1.52 21.39 -10.88
N TYR A 234 -0.22 21.51 -11.21
CA TYR A 234 0.76 20.44 -11.07
C TYR A 234 1.28 20.32 -9.64
N ALA A 235 1.49 21.45 -8.94
CA ALA A 235 1.77 21.46 -7.52
C ALA A 235 0.68 20.70 -6.73
N PHE A 236 -0.60 20.98 -6.98
CA PHE A 236 -1.69 20.22 -6.34
C PHE A 236 -1.58 18.70 -6.59
N ILE A 237 -1.10 18.26 -7.75
CA ILE A 237 -0.91 16.83 -8.03
C ILE A 237 0.31 16.26 -7.28
N LEU A 238 1.40 17.03 -7.14
CA LEU A 238 2.54 16.66 -6.27
C LEU A 238 2.13 16.55 -4.80
N SER A 239 1.21 17.39 -4.33
CA SER A 239 0.67 17.34 -2.95
C SER A 239 0.03 15.99 -2.59
N LEU A 240 -0.45 15.26 -3.61
CA LEU A 240 -1.11 13.96 -3.44
C LEU A 240 -0.14 12.85 -3.00
N LEU A 241 1.18 13.10 -2.98
CA LEU A 241 2.16 12.19 -2.37
C LEU A 241 1.82 11.91 -0.90
N ALA A 242 1.36 12.91 -0.13
CA ALA A 242 1.01 12.72 1.27
C ALA A 242 -0.08 11.65 1.53
N PRO A 243 -1.29 11.72 0.92
CA PRO A 243 -2.27 10.65 1.03
C PRO A 243 -1.82 9.35 0.36
N LEU A 244 -1.06 9.40 -0.74
CA LEU A 244 -0.64 8.18 -1.46
C LEU A 244 0.45 7.40 -0.72
N TRP A 245 1.33 8.07 0.03
CA TRP A 245 2.26 7.44 0.95
C TRP A 245 1.55 6.94 2.21
N THR A 246 0.71 7.79 2.83
CA THR A 246 0.05 7.42 4.09
C THR A 246 -0.90 6.23 3.94
N ILE A 247 -1.66 6.17 2.85
CA ILE A 247 -2.61 5.08 2.56
C ILE A 247 -1.99 4.10 1.53
N CYS A 248 -0.70 3.79 1.68
CA CYS A 248 -0.01 2.70 0.95
C CYS A 248 -0.08 1.37 1.73
N SER A 249 0.58 0.32 1.22
CA SER A 249 0.86 -0.95 1.92
C SER A 249 -0.35 -1.69 2.53
N PHE A 250 -1.57 -1.42 2.04
CA PHE A 250 -2.81 -2.08 2.47
C PHE A 250 -2.89 -3.56 2.04
N ASP A 251 -2.09 -3.96 1.05
CA ASP A 251 -1.84 -5.33 0.61
C ASP A 251 -1.05 -6.16 1.64
N SER A 252 -0.50 -5.56 2.69
CA SER A 252 0.01 -6.25 3.88
C SER A 252 -0.94 -7.31 4.44
N SER A 253 -2.26 -7.06 4.35
CA SER A 253 -3.32 -8.01 4.69
C SER A 253 -3.36 -9.28 3.81
N VAL A 254 -2.86 -9.19 2.57
CA VAL A 254 -2.69 -10.30 1.61
C VAL A 254 -1.46 -11.13 1.97
N HIS A 255 -0.34 -10.47 2.28
CA HIS A 255 0.91 -11.15 2.68
C HIS A 255 0.78 -11.96 3.96
N ILE A 256 -0.26 -11.69 4.78
CA ILE A 256 -0.56 -12.38 6.04
C ILE A 256 -1.85 -13.24 5.91
N SER A 257 -2.33 -13.48 4.68
CA SER A 257 -3.49 -14.34 4.39
C SER A 257 -3.32 -15.79 4.86
N GLU A 258 -2.13 -16.38 4.71
CA GLU A 258 -1.80 -17.72 5.24
C GLU A 258 -1.82 -17.78 6.79
N GLU A 259 -1.76 -16.62 7.49
CA GLU A 259 -1.87 -16.53 8.96
C GLU A 259 -3.31 -16.16 9.44
N ALA A 260 -4.27 -16.01 8.52
CA ALA A 260 -5.63 -15.57 8.78
C ALA A 260 -6.66 -16.72 8.90
N SER A 261 -7.95 -16.39 9.04
CA SER A 261 -9.06 -17.35 8.97
C SER A 261 -10.20 -16.75 8.14
N ASN A 262 -10.84 -17.56 7.31
CA ASN A 262 -11.77 -17.14 6.26
C ASN A 262 -11.12 -16.11 5.31
N ALA A 263 -9.94 -16.42 4.79
CA ALA A 263 -9.05 -15.44 4.16
C ALA A 263 -9.68 -14.79 2.90
N ALA A 264 -10.39 -15.60 2.09
CA ALA A 264 -11.11 -15.15 0.89
C ALA A 264 -12.19 -14.08 1.15
N VAL A 265 -12.66 -13.94 2.41
CA VAL A 265 -13.64 -12.92 2.81
C VAL A 265 -13.00 -11.85 3.70
N VAL A 266 -12.10 -12.21 4.60
CA VAL A 266 -11.53 -11.28 5.59
C VAL A 266 -10.50 -10.34 4.96
N VAL A 267 -9.67 -10.83 4.02
CA VAL A 267 -8.65 -10.00 3.33
C VAL A 267 -9.26 -8.91 2.43
N PRO A 268 -10.23 -9.16 1.52
CA PRO A 268 -10.81 -8.09 0.70
C PRO A 268 -11.47 -6.99 1.52
N TRP A 269 -12.25 -7.37 2.55
CA TRP A 269 -12.88 -6.39 3.44
C TRP A 269 -11.86 -5.67 4.33
N ALA A 270 -10.75 -6.32 4.71
CA ALA A 270 -9.65 -5.65 5.41
C ALA A 270 -9.05 -4.50 4.60
N ILE A 271 -8.77 -4.72 3.30
CA ILE A 271 -8.25 -3.69 2.38
C ILE A 271 -9.25 -2.52 2.28
N VAL A 272 -10.51 -2.82 1.93
CA VAL A 272 -11.55 -1.80 1.69
C VAL A 272 -11.86 -0.98 2.95
N TYR A 273 -11.98 -1.62 4.12
CA TYR A 273 -12.23 -0.89 5.37
C TYR A 273 -11.00 -0.11 5.85
N ALA A 274 -9.78 -0.63 5.68
CA ALA A 274 -8.57 0.09 6.08
C ALA A 274 -8.45 1.42 5.30
N ILE A 275 -8.58 1.35 3.97
CA ILE A 275 -8.54 2.55 3.10
C ILE A 275 -9.72 3.48 3.37
N GLY A 276 -10.95 2.95 3.48
CA GLY A 276 -12.14 3.78 3.69
C GLY A 276 -12.12 4.55 5.02
N ILE A 277 -11.70 3.89 6.11
CA ILE A 277 -11.59 4.54 7.43
C ILE A 277 -10.40 5.51 7.46
N ALA A 278 -9.26 5.16 6.85
CA ALA A 278 -8.11 6.05 6.70
C ALA A 278 -8.44 7.31 5.91
N GLY A 279 -9.16 7.18 4.80
CA GLY A 279 -9.59 8.32 3.98
C GLY A 279 -10.44 9.31 4.77
N VAL A 280 -11.46 8.83 5.48
CA VAL A 280 -12.38 9.68 6.26
C VAL A 280 -11.71 10.29 7.50
N LEU A 281 -11.01 9.50 8.31
CA LEU A 281 -10.35 10.02 9.52
C LEU A 281 -9.17 10.95 9.16
N GLY A 282 -8.42 10.63 8.11
CA GLY A 282 -7.28 11.41 7.67
C GLY A 282 -7.71 12.74 7.03
N TRP A 283 -8.86 12.76 6.35
CA TRP A 283 -9.47 13.99 5.88
C TRP A 283 -9.87 14.88 7.07
N ALA A 284 -10.52 14.31 8.09
CA ALA A 284 -10.87 15.04 9.31
C ALA A 284 -9.63 15.58 10.05
N ILE A 285 -8.52 14.82 10.11
CA ILE A 285 -7.24 15.30 10.67
C ILE A 285 -6.68 16.47 9.85
N ASN A 286 -6.63 16.36 8.51
CA ASN A 286 -6.14 17.43 7.65
C ASN A 286 -7.01 18.69 7.71
N VAL A 287 -8.33 18.55 7.85
CA VAL A 287 -9.24 19.67 8.13
C VAL A 287 -8.91 20.31 9.48
N SER A 288 -8.82 19.53 10.57
CA SER A 288 -8.46 20.09 11.90
C SER A 288 -7.09 20.79 11.89
N LEU A 289 -6.10 20.28 11.15
CA LEU A 289 -4.80 20.92 10.96
C LEU A 289 -4.92 22.22 10.15
N ALA A 290 -5.60 22.20 9.00
CA ALA A 290 -5.79 23.36 8.12
C ALA A 290 -6.49 24.54 8.83
N PHE A 291 -7.41 24.24 9.75
CA PHE A 291 -8.07 25.24 10.60
C PHE A 291 -7.22 25.74 11.79
N CYS A 292 -6.12 25.07 12.14
CA CYS A 292 -5.34 25.34 13.37
C CYS A 292 -3.84 25.62 13.15
N MET A 293 -3.35 25.57 11.92
CA MET A 293 -1.94 25.74 11.58
C MET A 293 -1.44 27.19 11.59
N GLY A 294 -2.34 28.18 11.66
CA GLY A 294 -2.03 29.58 11.34
C GLY A 294 -1.74 29.82 9.85
N THR A 295 -1.23 31.00 9.52
CA THR A 295 -0.97 31.41 8.12
C THR A 295 0.51 31.44 7.74
N ASP A 296 1.42 31.22 8.70
CA ASP A 296 2.87 31.23 8.49
C ASP A 296 3.36 29.88 7.93
N ILE A 297 3.15 29.65 6.64
CA ILE A 297 3.59 28.40 5.98
C ILE A 297 5.11 28.35 5.85
N GLU A 298 5.79 29.49 5.67
CA GLU A 298 7.26 29.54 5.57
C GLU A 298 7.92 29.13 6.89
N GLY A 299 7.46 29.66 8.03
CA GLY A 299 7.92 29.25 9.36
C GLY A 299 7.61 27.79 9.70
N LEU A 300 6.50 27.24 9.20
CA LEU A 300 6.22 25.80 9.30
C LEU A 300 7.16 24.95 8.42
N MET A 301 7.41 25.37 7.17
CA MET A 301 8.33 24.69 6.25
C MET A 301 9.79 24.76 6.71
N GLY A 302 10.20 25.85 7.37
CA GLY A 302 11.52 25.98 8.00
C GLY A 302 11.70 25.15 9.29
N SER A 303 10.69 24.37 9.71
CA SER A 303 10.77 23.51 10.88
C SER A 303 10.97 22.03 10.51
N ASN A 304 11.87 21.35 11.23
CA ASN A 304 12.20 19.93 11.01
C ASN A 304 10.98 18.97 11.12
N GLN A 305 9.89 19.40 11.78
CA GLN A 305 8.62 18.69 11.85
C GLN A 305 7.45 19.68 11.89
N PRO A 306 6.83 20.01 10.74
CA PRO A 306 5.75 21.00 10.67
C PRO A 306 4.55 20.67 11.57
N MET A 307 4.17 19.39 11.71
CA MET A 307 3.08 19.01 12.62
C MET A 307 3.45 19.22 14.10
N ALA A 308 4.70 18.97 14.47
CA ALA A 308 5.18 19.23 15.82
C ALA A 308 5.13 20.73 16.15
N GLN A 309 5.42 21.59 15.16
CA GLN A 309 5.32 23.05 15.31
C GLN A 309 3.86 23.53 15.41
N ILE A 310 2.94 22.97 14.62
CA ILE A 310 1.48 23.25 14.76
C ILE A 310 1.01 22.87 16.17
N PHE A 311 1.43 21.70 16.69
CA PHE A 311 1.09 21.29 18.04
C PHE A 311 1.76 22.19 19.09
N PHE A 312 3.01 22.63 18.88
CA PHE A 312 3.71 23.57 19.75
C PHE A 312 2.96 24.90 19.87
N ASN A 313 2.51 25.46 18.74
CA ASN A 313 1.71 26.67 18.67
C ASN A 313 0.35 26.51 19.38
N SER A 314 -0.22 25.30 19.39
CA SER A 314 -1.57 25.01 19.87
C SER A 314 -1.64 24.57 21.35
N PHE A 315 -0.65 23.82 21.84
CA PHE A 315 -0.64 23.20 23.17
C PHE A 315 0.52 23.66 24.06
N GLY A 316 1.47 24.42 23.51
CA GLY A 316 2.73 24.75 24.17
C GLY A 316 3.63 23.52 24.41
N GLN A 317 4.87 23.76 24.83
CA GLN A 317 5.92 22.73 24.96
C GLN A 317 5.46 21.46 25.70
N LYS A 318 4.82 21.58 26.87
CA LYS A 318 4.44 20.43 27.71
C LYS A 318 3.29 19.61 27.13
N GLY A 319 2.24 20.26 26.62
CA GLY A 319 1.11 19.56 26.00
C GLY A 319 1.53 18.88 24.69
N THR A 320 2.37 19.56 23.93
CA THR A 320 2.98 19.03 22.69
C THR A 320 3.78 17.77 22.96
N LEU A 321 4.72 17.80 23.92
CA LEU A 321 5.54 16.61 24.25
C LEU A 321 4.69 15.43 24.73
N ALA A 322 3.61 15.68 25.48
CA ALA A 322 2.71 14.62 25.94
C ALA A 322 1.97 13.93 24.78
N ILE A 323 1.45 14.70 23.81
CA ILE A 323 0.78 14.15 22.62
C ILE A 323 1.82 13.51 21.68
N TRP A 324 2.93 14.21 21.42
CA TRP A 324 3.96 13.81 20.47
C TRP A 324 4.72 12.54 20.91
N ALA A 325 4.85 12.28 22.21
CA ALA A 325 5.31 10.98 22.70
C ALA A 325 4.40 9.82 22.24
N VAL A 326 3.08 10.03 22.20
CA VAL A 326 2.14 9.02 21.67
C VAL A 326 2.24 8.92 20.14
N VAL A 327 2.44 10.03 19.43
CA VAL A 327 2.71 10.06 17.97
C VAL A 327 3.93 9.19 17.64
N VAL A 328 5.06 9.42 18.32
CA VAL A 328 6.31 8.64 18.17
C VAL A 328 6.10 7.15 18.49
N ILE A 329 5.40 6.83 19.58
CA ILE A 329 5.10 5.43 19.94
C ILE A 329 4.26 4.75 18.85
N VAL A 330 3.29 5.44 18.26
CA VAL A 330 2.45 4.86 17.20
C VAL A 330 3.20 4.74 15.85
N GLN A 331 4.10 5.68 15.52
CA GLN A 331 5.02 5.55 14.37
C GLN A 331 5.93 4.32 14.49
N TYR A 332 6.49 4.10 15.68
CA TYR A 332 7.30 2.92 15.99
C TYR A 332 6.49 1.63 15.83
N MET A 333 5.28 1.60 16.39
CA MET A 333 4.36 0.45 16.24
C MET A 333 4.06 0.16 14.76
N MET A 334 3.82 1.18 13.94
CA MET A 334 3.61 1.08 12.50
C MET A 334 4.80 0.44 11.76
N GLY A 335 6.04 0.89 12.03
CA GLY A 335 7.25 0.31 11.43
C GLY A 335 7.40 -1.18 11.70
N SER A 336 7.15 -1.60 12.95
CA SER A 336 7.16 -3.03 13.32
C SER A 336 6.07 -3.85 12.60
N SER A 337 4.90 -3.28 12.31
CA SER A 337 3.89 -3.94 11.48
C SER A 337 4.31 -4.03 10.01
N MET A 338 5.03 -3.05 9.47
CA MET A 338 5.50 -3.11 8.07
C MET A 338 6.62 -4.14 7.89
N VAL A 339 7.59 -4.22 8.82
CA VAL A 339 8.62 -5.28 8.82
C VAL A 339 7.99 -6.68 8.91
N LEU A 340 6.90 -6.83 9.69
CA LEU A 340 6.11 -8.06 9.72
C LEU A 340 5.52 -8.40 8.33
N ALA A 341 4.86 -7.48 7.64
CA ALA A 341 4.32 -7.73 6.31
C ALA A 341 5.40 -8.03 5.25
N ALA A 342 6.43 -7.17 5.17
CA ALA A 342 7.53 -7.29 4.22
C ALA A 342 8.32 -8.60 4.36
N SER A 343 8.55 -9.08 5.60
CA SER A 343 9.24 -10.34 5.85
C SER A 343 8.46 -11.56 5.34
N ARG A 344 7.11 -11.50 5.31
CA ARG A 344 6.24 -12.56 4.76
C ARG A 344 6.20 -12.51 3.23
N GLN A 345 6.09 -11.32 2.64
CA GLN A 345 6.24 -11.08 1.21
C GLN A 345 7.57 -11.67 0.69
N THR A 346 8.67 -11.32 1.38
CA THR A 346 10.03 -11.77 1.04
C THR A 346 10.19 -13.28 1.22
N PHE A 347 9.53 -13.87 2.22
CA PHE A 347 9.55 -15.33 2.44
C PHE A 347 8.81 -16.08 1.32
N ALA A 348 7.62 -15.63 0.94
CA ALA A 348 6.87 -16.22 -0.18
C ALA A 348 7.66 -16.13 -1.50
N PHE A 349 8.21 -14.95 -1.83
CA PHE A 349 9.01 -14.80 -3.05
C PHE A 349 10.37 -15.55 -2.99
N SER A 350 10.84 -15.91 -1.79
CA SER A 350 11.98 -16.82 -1.59
C SER A 350 11.61 -18.31 -1.72
N ARG A 351 10.38 -18.71 -1.36
CA ARG A 351 9.83 -20.07 -1.53
C ARG A 351 9.87 -20.51 -2.99
N ASP A 352 9.54 -19.58 -3.90
CA ASP A 352 9.60 -19.77 -5.35
C ASP A 352 10.99 -19.50 -5.96
N GLY A 353 12.04 -19.45 -5.12
CA GLY A 353 13.45 -19.40 -5.55
C GLY A 353 13.95 -18.06 -6.11
N ALA A 354 13.06 -17.08 -6.34
CA ALA A 354 13.30 -15.92 -7.20
C ALA A 354 14.31 -14.87 -6.68
N LEU A 355 14.44 -14.75 -5.35
CA LEU A 355 15.39 -13.83 -4.72
C LEU A 355 16.81 -14.42 -4.63
N PRO A 356 17.87 -13.58 -4.70
CA PRO A 356 19.21 -14.01 -4.37
C PRO A 356 19.26 -14.55 -2.93
N PHE A 357 20.00 -15.63 -2.72
CA PHE A 357 20.08 -16.34 -1.43
C PHE A 357 18.74 -16.95 -0.96
N SER A 358 17.78 -17.22 -1.85
CA SER A 358 16.52 -17.93 -1.57
C SER A 358 16.68 -19.17 -0.67
N ASN A 359 17.67 -20.03 -0.93
CA ASN A 359 18.02 -21.21 -0.11
C ASN A 359 18.42 -20.91 1.37
N TRP A 360 18.68 -19.64 1.71
CA TRP A 360 18.92 -19.16 3.07
C TRP A 360 17.71 -18.36 3.60
N LEU A 361 17.09 -17.53 2.76
CA LEU A 361 15.90 -16.74 3.10
C LEU A 361 14.67 -17.60 3.41
N TYR A 362 14.42 -18.64 2.61
CA TYR A 362 13.36 -19.62 2.79
C TYR A 362 13.70 -20.62 3.90
N ARG A 363 13.74 -20.12 5.15
CA ARG A 363 13.96 -20.93 6.37
C ARG A 363 13.08 -20.43 7.51
N MET A 364 12.14 -21.26 7.95
CA MET A 364 11.31 -21.01 9.13
C MET A 364 12.09 -21.33 10.41
N ASN A 365 12.07 -20.43 11.40
CA ASN A 365 12.68 -20.73 12.71
C ASN A 365 11.87 -21.80 13.45
N SER A 366 12.53 -22.85 13.91
CA SER A 366 11.89 -24.01 14.53
C SER A 366 11.22 -23.72 15.88
N PHE A 367 11.69 -22.70 16.62
CA PHE A 367 11.17 -22.29 17.92
C PHE A 367 10.11 -21.19 17.82
N THR A 368 10.41 -20.09 17.13
CA THR A 368 9.48 -18.93 17.04
C THR A 368 8.39 -19.09 15.99
N LYS A 369 8.56 -20.03 15.04
CA LYS A 369 7.70 -20.21 13.85
C LYS A 369 7.59 -18.94 12.98
N THR A 370 8.67 -18.16 12.92
CA THR A 370 8.78 -16.95 12.09
C THR A 370 9.98 -17.02 11.14
N PRO A 371 9.91 -16.36 9.96
CA PRO A 371 10.99 -16.35 8.97
C PRO A 371 12.07 -15.31 9.35
N VAL A 372 12.85 -15.61 10.39
CA VAL A 372 13.87 -14.73 10.96
C VAL A 372 14.85 -14.20 9.90
N ASN A 373 15.24 -15.02 8.93
CA ASN A 373 16.21 -14.64 7.90
C ASN A 373 15.67 -13.55 6.94
N THR A 374 14.37 -13.54 6.64
CA THR A 374 13.78 -12.50 5.78
C THR A 374 13.53 -11.20 6.53
N VAL A 375 13.25 -11.26 7.84
CA VAL A 375 13.22 -10.07 8.73
C VAL A 375 14.57 -9.35 8.68
N TRP A 376 15.67 -10.07 8.93
CA TRP A 376 17.01 -9.46 8.86
C TRP A 376 17.37 -8.97 7.44
N PHE A 377 16.96 -9.67 6.39
CA PHE A 377 17.18 -9.23 5.01
C PHE A 377 16.52 -7.87 4.71
N VAL A 378 15.22 -7.71 5.00
CA VAL A 378 14.51 -6.44 4.71
C VAL A 378 15.02 -5.29 5.58
N CYS A 379 15.35 -5.56 6.85
CA CYS A 379 15.93 -4.56 7.75
C CYS A 379 17.33 -4.12 7.33
N VAL A 380 18.21 -5.03 6.90
CA VAL A 380 19.56 -4.67 6.40
C VAL A 380 19.47 -3.82 5.13
N TRP A 381 18.61 -4.19 4.18
CA TRP A 381 18.41 -3.38 2.98
C TRP A 381 17.74 -2.02 3.27
N ALA A 382 16.85 -1.94 4.26
CA ALA A 382 16.33 -0.66 4.72
C ALA A 382 17.46 0.23 5.25
N VAL A 383 18.34 -0.28 6.13
CA VAL A 383 19.51 0.48 6.62
C VAL A 383 20.42 0.95 5.48
N ILE A 384 20.60 0.13 4.43
CA ILE A 384 21.37 0.52 3.24
C ILE A 384 20.69 1.68 2.49
N LEU A 385 19.36 1.67 2.31
CA LEU A 385 18.65 2.83 1.74
C LEU A 385 18.76 4.07 2.64
N GLY A 386 18.70 3.91 3.96
CA GLY A 386 18.85 5.02 4.91
C GLY A 386 20.18 5.77 4.82
N LEU A 387 21.23 5.18 4.24
CA LEU A 387 22.50 5.86 3.95
C LEU A 387 22.35 7.03 2.97
N LEU A 388 21.25 7.10 2.20
CA LEU A 388 20.92 8.25 1.35
C LEU A 388 20.76 9.56 2.15
N SER A 389 20.54 9.49 3.47
CA SER A 389 20.58 10.67 4.36
C SER A 389 21.93 11.40 4.39
N PHE A 390 23.02 10.75 3.97
CA PHE A 390 24.34 11.38 3.81
C PHE A 390 24.58 11.96 2.40
N ALA A 391 23.70 11.68 1.43
CA ALA A 391 23.74 12.27 0.09
C ALA A 391 22.90 13.56 -0.01
N GLY A 392 21.90 13.75 0.85
CA GLY A 392 21.11 14.97 0.96
C GLY A 392 19.64 14.72 1.28
N GLU A 393 18.90 15.78 1.61
CA GLU A 393 17.47 15.68 1.91
C GLU A 393 16.66 15.18 0.70
N SER A 394 16.97 15.67 -0.50
CA SER A 394 16.41 15.19 -1.78
C SER A 394 16.62 13.69 -2.00
N ALA A 395 17.74 13.13 -1.53
CA ALA A 395 18.08 11.72 -1.68
C ALA A 395 17.35 10.80 -0.68
N ILE A 396 17.18 11.23 0.59
CA ILE A 396 16.39 10.46 1.56
C ILE A 396 14.87 10.59 1.32
N ASN A 397 14.40 11.77 0.89
CA ASN A 397 13.00 12.00 0.53
C ASN A 397 12.56 11.17 -0.69
N ALA A 398 13.49 10.82 -1.60
CA ALA A 398 13.21 9.89 -2.71
C ALA A 398 12.76 8.50 -2.24
N ILE A 399 13.08 8.06 -1.01
CA ILE A 399 12.59 6.77 -0.48
C ILE A 399 11.06 6.77 -0.30
N PHE A 400 10.47 7.92 0.03
CA PHE A 400 9.02 8.06 0.17
C PHE A 400 8.32 7.88 -1.19
N SER A 401 8.83 8.54 -2.24
CA SER A 401 8.39 8.34 -3.62
C SER A 401 8.57 6.89 -4.09
N LEU A 402 9.77 6.31 -3.89
CA LEU A 402 10.13 4.93 -4.26
C LEU A 402 9.21 3.88 -3.65
N SER A 403 8.79 4.06 -2.40
CA SER A 403 7.86 3.14 -1.75
C SER A 403 6.48 3.11 -2.43
N ILE A 404 6.02 4.24 -2.96
CA ILE A 404 4.75 4.32 -3.70
C ILE A 404 4.94 3.77 -5.12
N THR A 405 5.95 4.24 -5.86
CA THR A 405 6.10 3.93 -7.30
C THR A 405 6.33 2.43 -7.53
N ALA A 406 7.23 1.80 -6.76
CA ALA A 406 7.51 0.38 -6.89
C ALA A 406 6.30 -0.50 -6.51
N LEU A 407 5.55 -0.13 -5.46
CA LEU A 407 4.27 -0.79 -5.13
C LEU A 407 3.21 -0.56 -6.22
N TYR A 408 3.14 0.63 -6.83
CA TYR A 408 2.21 0.92 -7.91
C TYR A 408 2.50 0.12 -9.19
N VAL A 409 3.78 -0.15 -9.51
CA VAL A 409 4.15 -1.13 -10.55
C VAL A 409 3.73 -2.55 -10.13
N ALA A 410 3.95 -2.93 -8.87
CA ALA A 410 3.56 -4.24 -8.35
C ALA A 410 2.03 -4.48 -8.37
N TYR A 411 1.23 -3.46 -8.10
CA TYR A 411 -0.25 -3.52 -8.05
C TYR A 411 -0.90 -3.42 -9.43
N SER A 412 -0.40 -2.54 -10.30
CA SER A 412 -1.01 -2.28 -11.61
C SER A 412 -0.92 -3.48 -12.56
N ILE A 413 0.19 -4.22 -12.54
CA ILE A 413 0.41 -5.38 -13.41
C ILE A 413 -0.61 -6.52 -13.19
N PRO A 414 -0.88 -7.04 -11.98
CA PRO A 414 -1.89 -8.09 -11.79
C PRO A 414 -3.32 -7.62 -12.08
N ILE A 415 -3.66 -6.35 -11.78
CA ILE A 415 -4.97 -5.78 -12.12
C ILE A 415 -5.13 -5.69 -13.64
N ALA A 416 -4.10 -5.27 -14.38
CA ALA A 416 -4.11 -5.25 -15.84
C ALA A 416 -4.13 -6.68 -16.43
N ALA A 417 -3.35 -7.61 -15.86
CA ALA A 417 -3.27 -9.00 -16.31
C ALA A 417 -4.62 -9.73 -16.24
N ARG A 418 -5.45 -9.41 -15.24
CA ARG A 418 -6.84 -9.92 -15.13
C ARG A 418 -7.66 -9.68 -16.40
N PHE A 419 -7.51 -8.54 -17.06
CA PHE A 419 -8.30 -8.12 -18.23
C PHE A 419 -7.56 -8.26 -19.57
N LEU A 420 -6.22 -8.23 -19.57
CA LEU A 420 -5.38 -8.27 -20.78
C LEU A 420 -4.70 -9.63 -21.02
N GLY A 421 -4.66 -10.49 -20.01
CA GLY A 421 -4.09 -11.83 -20.10
C GLY A 421 -5.13 -12.88 -20.52
N ASN A 422 -4.66 -13.94 -21.19
CA ASN A 422 -5.49 -15.10 -21.52
C ASN A 422 -5.65 -16.00 -20.28
N ASN A 423 -6.69 -15.73 -19.48
CA ASN A 423 -6.98 -16.42 -18.22
C ASN A 423 -8.47 -16.77 -18.08
N SER A 424 -8.78 -17.63 -17.10
CA SER A 424 -10.13 -17.96 -16.66
C SER A 424 -10.35 -17.49 -15.21
N PHE A 425 -10.32 -16.16 -14.98
CA PHE A 425 -10.55 -15.59 -13.66
C PHE A 425 -11.94 -15.95 -13.11
N GLU A 426 -11.98 -16.75 -12.05
CA GLU A 426 -13.19 -17.02 -11.27
C GLU A 426 -13.29 -16.02 -10.10
N PRO A 427 -14.40 -15.25 -9.96
CA PRO A 427 -14.54 -14.30 -8.87
C PRO A 427 -14.69 -14.97 -7.51
N GLY A 428 -13.93 -14.49 -6.52
CA GLY A 428 -14.10 -14.86 -5.12
C GLY A 428 -15.37 -14.26 -4.47
N PRO A 429 -15.60 -14.55 -3.17
CA PRO A 429 -16.75 -14.05 -2.41
C PRO A 429 -16.97 -12.52 -2.44
N PHE A 430 -15.90 -11.74 -2.64
CA PHE A 430 -15.96 -10.30 -2.94
C PHE A 430 -15.73 -10.07 -4.43
N SER A 431 -16.75 -9.54 -5.11
CA SER A 431 -16.73 -9.27 -6.55
C SER A 431 -17.50 -7.99 -6.86
N CYS A 432 -16.94 -7.16 -7.74
CA CYS A 432 -17.60 -5.96 -8.26
C CYS A 432 -18.44 -6.25 -9.51
N GLY A 433 -18.38 -7.49 -10.02
CA GLY A 433 -19.11 -7.93 -11.21
C GLY A 433 -18.92 -6.97 -12.39
N ARG A 434 -20.03 -6.36 -12.85
CA ARG A 434 -20.03 -5.43 -14.00
C ARG A 434 -19.19 -4.16 -13.78
N TRP A 435 -18.93 -3.76 -12.53
CA TRP A 435 -18.10 -2.59 -12.20
C TRP A 435 -16.61 -2.91 -12.11
N SER A 436 -16.22 -4.20 -12.13
CA SER A 436 -14.84 -4.64 -12.00
C SER A 436 -13.91 -4.04 -13.05
N ALA A 437 -14.27 -4.13 -14.34
CA ALA A 437 -13.43 -3.61 -15.43
C ALA A 437 -13.29 -2.07 -15.41
N PRO A 438 -14.36 -1.26 -15.21
CA PRO A 438 -14.23 0.18 -14.96
C PRO A 438 -13.31 0.54 -13.79
N ILE A 439 -13.48 -0.11 -12.63
CA ILE A 439 -12.68 0.18 -11.41
C ILE A 439 -11.21 -0.22 -11.63
N GLY A 440 -10.96 -1.40 -12.22
CA GLY A 440 -9.61 -1.86 -12.55
C GLY A 440 -8.90 -0.96 -13.57
N ALA A 441 -9.62 -0.50 -14.60
CA ALA A 441 -9.08 0.46 -15.57
C ALA A 441 -8.73 1.81 -14.93
N MET A 442 -9.62 2.36 -14.09
CA MET A 442 -9.34 3.59 -13.33
C MET A 442 -8.14 3.43 -12.38
N ALA A 443 -8.05 2.30 -11.68
CA ALA A 443 -6.94 1.99 -10.78
C ALA A 443 -5.59 1.91 -11.51
N VAL A 444 -5.52 1.21 -12.65
CA VAL A 444 -4.28 1.09 -13.45
C VAL A 444 -3.89 2.45 -14.05
N LEU A 445 -4.85 3.21 -14.60
CA LEU A 445 -4.59 4.55 -15.14
C LEU A 445 -4.10 5.52 -14.05
N TRP A 446 -4.72 5.49 -12.87
CA TRP A 446 -4.30 6.28 -11.71
C TRP A 446 -2.88 5.97 -11.27
N MET A 447 -2.56 4.69 -11.07
CA MET A 447 -1.24 4.26 -10.63
C MET A 447 -0.16 4.55 -11.69
N THR A 448 -0.48 4.40 -12.97
CA THR A 448 0.45 4.77 -14.06
C THR A 448 0.69 6.28 -14.09
N PHE A 449 -0.36 7.09 -13.95
CA PHE A 449 -0.26 8.54 -13.94
C PHE A 449 0.56 9.07 -12.74
N MET A 450 0.17 8.68 -11.53
CA MET A 450 0.88 9.12 -10.32
C MET A 450 2.29 8.52 -10.21
N GLY A 451 2.48 7.29 -10.69
CA GLY A 451 3.80 6.68 -10.82
C GLY A 451 4.73 7.52 -11.69
N ILE A 452 4.26 7.99 -12.86
CA ILE A 452 5.02 8.91 -13.71
C ILE A 452 5.26 10.26 -13.02
N VAL A 453 4.25 10.84 -12.33
CA VAL A 453 4.39 12.13 -11.65
C VAL A 453 5.43 12.07 -10.52
N PHE A 454 5.46 11.01 -9.71
CA PHE A 454 6.42 10.87 -8.60
C PHE A 454 7.86 10.51 -9.04
N LEU A 455 8.13 10.50 -10.35
CA LEU A 455 9.49 10.50 -10.91
C LEU A 455 10.02 11.91 -11.24
N PHE A 456 9.17 12.95 -11.22
CA PHE A 456 9.60 14.34 -11.43
C PHE A 456 10.20 14.96 -10.16
N PRO A 457 11.07 15.97 -10.30
CA PRO A 457 11.58 16.77 -9.18
C PRO A 457 10.50 17.63 -8.49
N THR A 458 10.78 17.99 -7.24
CA THR A 458 9.93 18.85 -6.40
C THR A 458 9.77 20.27 -6.92
N SER A 459 10.72 20.76 -7.73
CA SER A 459 10.66 22.02 -8.46
C SER A 459 10.98 21.82 -9.95
N PRO A 460 10.65 22.76 -10.85
CA PRO A 460 11.05 22.70 -12.26
C PRO A 460 12.48 23.20 -12.52
N GLN A 461 13.19 23.68 -11.50
CA GLN A 461 14.55 24.22 -11.59
C GLN A 461 15.46 23.41 -10.65
N THR A 462 16.02 22.31 -11.14
CA THR A 462 16.86 21.39 -10.35
C THR A 462 18.22 21.14 -10.99
N ASP A 463 19.26 21.25 -10.17
CA ASP A 463 20.57 20.67 -10.46
C ASP A 463 20.58 19.18 -10.07
N THR A 464 21.70 18.53 -10.35
CA THR A 464 22.07 17.15 -9.99
C THR A 464 21.91 16.79 -8.51
N THR A 465 21.97 17.77 -7.59
CA THR A 465 21.73 17.61 -6.15
C THR A 465 20.25 17.48 -5.78
N ASP A 466 19.37 18.05 -6.60
CA ASP A 466 17.95 18.29 -6.27
C ASP A 466 17.00 17.47 -7.15
N MET A 467 17.56 16.64 -8.03
CA MET A 467 16.78 15.68 -8.81
C MET A 467 16.09 14.65 -7.90
N ASN A 468 14.93 14.17 -8.35
CA ASN A 468 14.24 13.08 -7.68
C ASN A 468 14.96 11.74 -7.96
N TYR A 469 15.81 11.31 -7.02
CA TYR A 469 16.61 10.10 -7.11
C TYR A 469 15.79 8.79 -7.26
N THR A 470 14.47 8.82 -7.11
CA THR A 470 13.58 7.66 -7.37
C THR A 470 13.80 7.08 -8.76
N VAL A 471 13.95 7.93 -9.79
CA VAL A 471 14.27 7.51 -11.17
C VAL A 471 15.53 6.64 -11.21
N VAL A 472 16.56 7.04 -10.46
CA VAL A 472 17.88 6.38 -10.47
C VAL A 472 17.83 5.08 -9.67
N VAL A 473 17.17 5.08 -8.50
CA VAL A 473 17.08 3.90 -7.63
C VAL A 473 16.11 2.86 -8.21
N GLU A 474 14.87 3.25 -8.54
CA GLU A 474 13.88 2.33 -9.10
C GLU A 474 14.31 1.84 -10.49
N GLY A 475 14.69 2.77 -11.39
CA GLY A 475 15.16 2.43 -12.73
C GLY A 475 16.42 1.56 -12.70
N GLY A 476 17.38 1.88 -11.81
CA GLY A 476 18.59 1.10 -11.61
C GLY A 476 18.31 -0.33 -11.12
N VAL A 477 17.47 -0.49 -10.08
CA VAL A 477 17.12 -1.81 -9.55
C VAL A 477 16.28 -2.60 -10.55
N MET A 478 15.40 -1.95 -11.33
CA MET A 478 14.64 -2.61 -12.39
C MET A 478 15.51 -3.06 -13.56
N VAL A 479 16.48 -2.25 -13.99
CA VAL A 479 17.47 -2.66 -15.00
C VAL A 479 18.31 -3.83 -14.47
N LEU A 480 18.77 -3.79 -13.21
CA LEU A 480 19.52 -4.89 -12.60
C LEU A 480 18.68 -6.18 -12.49
N SER A 481 17.39 -6.07 -12.13
CA SER A 481 16.47 -7.21 -12.06
C SER A 481 16.21 -7.83 -13.44
N LEU A 482 16.06 -7.00 -14.49
CA LEU A 482 15.93 -7.49 -15.87
C LEU A 482 17.23 -8.08 -16.41
N VAL A 483 18.39 -7.47 -16.11
CA VAL A 483 19.70 -8.03 -16.44
C VAL A 483 19.91 -9.37 -15.75
N TYR A 484 19.49 -9.53 -14.49
CA TYR A 484 19.53 -10.82 -13.79
C TYR A 484 18.53 -11.82 -14.39
N TYR A 485 17.32 -11.41 -14.80
CA TYR A 485 16.38 -12.31 -15.48
C TYR A 485 16.92 -12.83 -16.81
N TYR A 486 17.54 -11.97 -17.63
CA TYR A 486 18.08 -12.31 -18.94
C TYR A 486 19.56 -12.74 -18.94
N PHE A 487 20.18 -12.92 -17.75
CA PHE A 487 21.61 -13.22 -17.66
C PHE A 487 21.96 -14.56 -18.34
N PRO A 488 22.98 -14.63 -19.22
CA PRO A 488 23.29 -15.86 -19.94
C PRO A 488 23.56 -17.05 -19.00
N LYS A 489 22.88 -18.18 -19.26
CA LYS A 489 22.97 -19.48 -18.54
C LYS A 489 22.45 -19.48 -17.09
N TYR A 490 22.58 -18.40 -16.35
CA TYR A 490 22.22 -18.33 -14.92
C TYR A 490 21.00 -17.45 -14.61
N GLY A 491 20.49 -16.70 -15.60
CA GLY A 491 19.39 -15.78 -15.40
C GLY A 491 18.02 -16.44 -15.26
N GLY A 492 17.10 -15.72 -14.62
CA GLY A 492 15.74 -16.18 -14.30
C GLY A 492 14.99 -16.82 -15.46
N ILE A 493 15.20 -16.39 -16.70
CA ILE A 493 14.60 -16.98 -17.91
C ILE A 493 14.88 -18.49 -18.09
N HIS A 494 15.95 -19.01 -17.48
CA HIS A 494 16.34 -20.42 -17.59
C HIS A 494 15.81 -21.33 -16.47
N TRP A 495 15.31 -20.77 -15.35
CA TRP A 495 14.94 -21.54 -14.16
C TRP A 495 13.70 -21.04 -13.41
N PHE A 496 13.32 -19.77 -13.51
CA PHE A 496 12.15 -19.23 -12.84
C PHE A 496 10.87 -19.61 -13.58
N THR A 497 10.15 -20.58 -13.04
CA THR A 497 8.89 -21.10 -13.60
C THR A 497 7.63 -20.40 -13.07
N GLY A 498 7.79 -19.34 -12.25
CA GLY A 498 6.70 -18.76 -11.47
C GLY A 498 6.49 -19.50 -10.13
N PRO A 499 5.35 -19.27 -9.45
CA PRO A 499 4.87 -20.05 -8.32
C PRO A 499 5.10 -21.56 -8.44
N VAL A 500 5.74 -22.16 -7.44
CA VAL A 500 6.04 -23.59 -7.36
C VAL A 500 5.07 -24.25 -6.38
N PRO A 501 4.22 -25.19 -6.82
CA PRO A 501 3.31 -25.91 -5.92
C PRO A 501 4.08 -26.64 -4.81
N THR A 502 3.70 -26.39 -3.56
CA THR A 502 4.30 -27.02 -2.37
C THR A 502 3.65 -28.36 -2.02
N ILE A 503 2.60 -28.75 -2.76
CA ILE A 503 1.88 -30.02 -2.63
C ILE A 503 2.08 -30.82 -3.92
N THR A 504 2.63 -32.03 -3.81
CA THR A 504 2.64 -33.00 -4.91
C THR A 504 1.25 -33.61 -5.10
N LYS A 505 0.87 -33.93 -6.35
CA LYS A 505 -0.48 -34.44 -6.69
C LYS A 505 -0.90 -35.70 -5.92
N GLU A 506 0.05 -36.44 -5.36
CA GLU A 506 -0.18 -37.65 -4.58
C GLU A 506 -0.72 -37.35 -3.17
N GLU A 507 -0.19 -36.35 -2.45
CA GLU A 507 -0.70 -35.95 -1.11
C GLU A 507 -2.18 -35.53 -1.13
N GLY A 508 -2.65 -34.97 -2.25
CA GLY A 508 -4.05 -34.59 -2.44
C GLY A 508 -5.01 -35.78 -2.64
N THR A 509 -4.48 -36.96 -3.00
CA THR A 509 -5.31 -38.16 -3.26
C THR A 509 -5.38 -39.07 -2.03
N GLU A 510 -4.30 -39.18 -1.25
CA GLU A 510 -4.28 -40.05 -0.06
C GLU A 510 -5.24 -39.59 1.06
N ARG A 511 -5.50 -38.28 1.19
CA ARG A 511 -6.45 -37.74 2.19
C ARG A 511 -7.90 -38.16 1.95
N ASP A 512 -8.28 -38.46 0.71
CA ASP A 512 -9.64 -38.92 0.34
C ASP A 512 -9.79 -40.44 0.56
N GLY A 513 -8.67 -41.17 0.59
CA GLY A 513 -8.62 -42.63 0.75
C GLY A 513 -8.66 -43.14 2.19
N SER A 514 -8.57 -42.28 3.20
CA SER A 514 -8.39 -42.69 4.61
C SER A 514 -9.62 -42.51 5.52
N MET A 515 -10.85 -42.46 4.97
CA MET A 515 -12.06 -42.59 5.80
C MET A 515 -12.29 -44.06 6.19
N ASP A 516 -12.04 -44.35 7.47
CA ASP A 516 -12.15 -45.66 8.10
C ASP A 516 -13.51 -46.35 7.85
N SER A 517 -13.49 -47.45 7.10
CA SER A 517 -14.67 -48.16 6.57
C SER A 517 -15.40 -49.04 7.61
N SER A 518 -15.23 -48.76 8.90
CA SER A 518 -15.65 -49.65 10.00
C SER A 518 -16.97 -49.28 10.69
N SER A 519 -17.60 -48.15 10.36
CA SER A 519 -18.77 -47.62 11.10
C SER A 519 -20.15 -47.88 10.46
N LEU A 520 -20.21 -48.41 9.23
CA LEU A 520 -21.48 -48.69 8.51
C LEU A 520 -22.22 -49.94 9.02
N LYS A 521 -22.81 -49.88 10.22
CA LYS A 521 -23.86 -50.82 10.67
C LYS A 521 -24.67 -50.33 11.91
N LYS A 522 -25.58 -49.38 11.67
CA LYS A 522 -26.79 -49.01 12.45
C LYS A 522 -27.33 -47.69 11.88
N GLY A 523 -28.58 -47.54 11.48
CA GLY A 523 -29.68 -48.51 11.33
C GLY A 523 -30.94 -47.78 10.81
N ASP A 524 -31.89 -48.51 10.25
CA ASP A 524 -33.07 -47.94 9.58
C ASP A 524 -34.06 -47.28 10.56
N ALA A 525 -34.06 -45.93 10.61
CA ALA A 525 -35.08 -45.12 11.32
C ALA A 525 -35.01 -43.62 10.96
N ALA A 526 -35.27 -43.24 9.69
CA ALA A 526 -35.21 -41.83 9.26
C ALA A 526 -36.19 -41.43 8.13
N VAL A 527 -37.30 -42.14 7.95
CA VAL A 527 -38.34 -41.83 6.93
C VAL A 527 -39.74 -41.77 7.56
N GLU A 528 -39.84 -41.22 8.78
CA GLU A 528 -41.14 -40.93 9.41
C GLU A 528 -41.01 -39.83 10.48
N LEU A 529 -41.04 -38.56 10.05
CA LEU A 529 -41.29 -37.37 10.89
C LEU A 529 -41.45 -36.11 10.00
N ALA A 530 -42.36 -36.20 9.03
CA ALA A 530 -42.61 -35.16 8.03
C ALA A 530 -44.11 -34.86 7.87
N ASN A 531 -44.82 -34.70 8.99
CA ASN A 531 -46.14 -34.04 9.07
C ASN A 531 -46.42 -33.61 10.52
N GLU A 532 -47.43 -32.76 10.70
CA GLU A 532 -47.92 -32.20 11.97
C GLU A 532 -46.94 -31.33 12.78
N VAL A 533 -47.01 -30.00 12.57
CA VAL A 533 -47.71 -29.06 13.48
C VAL A 533 -47.89 -27.71 12.78
N GLY A 534 -49.04 -27.06 13.01
CA GLY A 534 -49.44 -25.78 12.40
C GLY A 534 -48.85 -24.52 13.04
N PRO A 535 -49.15 -23.32 12.49
CA PRO A 535 -48.40 -22.09 12.75
C PRO A 535 -48.92 -21.26 13.94
N GLN A 536 -48.01 -20.48 14.57
CA GLN A 536 -48.37 -19.32 15.39
C GLN A 536 -47.42 -18.12 15.13
N HIS A 537 -47.92 -16.92 15.44
CA HIS A 537 -47.36 -15.62 15.03
C HIS A 537 -46.04 -15.22 15.72
N VAL A 538 -45.17 -14.55 14.95
CA VAL A 538 -44.63 -13.22 15.31
C VAL A 538 -44.63 -12.33 14.06
N THR A 539 -45.02 -11.07 14.17
CA THR A 539 -45.11 -10.10 13.06
C THR A 539 -43.87 -9.19 12.94
N PRO A 540 -43.50 -8.73 11.72
CA PRO A 540 -42.40 -7.78 11.50
C PRO A 540 -42.89 -6.33 11.32
N PHE A 541 -42.03 -5.34 11.58
CA PHE A 541 -42.04 -4.02 10.91
C PHE A 541 -40.76 -3.19 11.20
N LYS A 542 -40.10 -2.71 10.13
CA LYS A 542 -39.65 -1.31 9.81
C LYS A 542 -38.87 -0.49 10.89
N LEU A 543 -38.23 0.66 10.64
CA LEU A 543 -38.05 1.65 9.54
C LEU A 543 -36.53 2.05 9.51
N TYR A 544 -35.88 2.67 8.51
CA TYR A 544 -36.07 3.00 7.08
C TYR A 544 -34.66 3.47 6.54
N SER A 545 -34.39 3.93 5.32
CA SER A 545 -35.20 4.27 4.13
C SER A 545 -34.45 3.97 2.81
N GLN A 546 -35.20 3.78 1.73
CA GLN A 546 -34.80 4.13 0.36
C GLN A 546 -35.82 5.14 -0.17
N ALA A 547 -35.40 6.09 -1.01
CA ALA A 547 -36.32 6.98 -1.72
C ALA A 547 -35.69 7.56 -3.01
N MET A 548 -35.80 6.83 -4.13
CA MET A 548 -36.12 7.39 -5.46
C MET A 548 -36.17 6.29 -6.53
N GLN A 549 -37.38 5.88 -6.93
CA GLN A 549 -37.77 5.76 -8.33
C GLN A 549 -39.29 5.63 -8.43
N VAL A 550 -39.90 6.37 -9.34
CA VAL A 550 -41.35 6.33 -9.60
C VAL A 550 -41.59 5.80 -11.00
N ARG A 551 -42.52 4.85 -11.08
CA ARG A 551 -43.21 4.32 -12.26
C ARG A 551 -43.07 5.15 -13.56
N THR A 552 -42.79 4.44 -14.64
CA THR A 552 -43.84 4.01 -15.60
C THR A 552 -43.47 2.63 -16.18
N GLY A 553 -44.43 1.97 -16.82
CA GLY A 553 -44.19 0.71 -17.52
C GLY A 553 -45.40 0.34 -18.40
N TYR A 554 -45.15 -0.49 -19.42
CA TYR A 554 -46.18 -1.19 -20.20
C TYR A 554 -45.61 -2.54 -20.68
N ARG A 555 -46.48 -3.42 -21.20
CA ARG A 555 -46.21 -4.87 -21.35
C ARG A 555 -46.92 -5.45 -22.56
N THR A 556 -46.14 -5.92 -23.54
CA THR A 556 -46.42 -6.88 -24.63
C THR A 556 -45.10 -7.03 -25.42
N GLU A 557 -44.83 -8.02 -26.28
CA GLU A 557 -45.06 -9.46 -26.40
C GLU A 557 -44.65 -9.84 -27.85
N LEU A 558 -44.14 -11.07 -28.05
CA LEU A 558 -44.08 -11.84 -29.31
C LEU A 558 -43.18 -11.39 -30.50
N ALA A 559 -42.39 -12.38 -30.98
CA ALA A 559 -41.88 -12.63 -32.34
C ALA A 559 -41.00 -11.56 -33.05
N GLY A 560 -40.13 -11.92 -34.01
CA GLY A 560 -39.73 -13.24 -34.51
C GLY A 560 -38.73 -13.15 -35.69
N ASP A 561 -38.11 -14.27 -36.05
CA ASP A 561 -37.35 -14.59 -37.27
C ASP A 561 -36.26 -13.64 -37.88
N SER A 562 -35.03 -14.16 -37.87
CA SER A 562 -34.22 -14.58 -39.06
C SER A 562 -33.82 -13.61 -40.19
N ASP A 563 -32.60 -13.89 -40.74
CA ASP A 563 -32.07 -13.49 -42.08
C ASP A 563 -31.75 -12.00 -42.38
N CYS A 564 -30.77 -11.64 -43.24
CA CYS A 564 -29.53 -12.31 -43.70
C CYS A 564 -28.53 -11.34 -44.38
N VAL A 565 -27.31 -11.83 -44.68
CA VAL A 565 -26.37 -11.44 -45.79
C VAL A 565 -25.78 -9.99 -45.90
N VAL A 566 -24.45 -9.94 -45.68
CA VAL A 566 -23.35 -9.29 -46.45
C VAL A 566 -23.64 -8.22 -47.52
N LEU A 567 -22.87 -7.09 -47.48
CA LEU A 567 -22.17 -6.33 -48.56
C LEU A 567 -21.83 -4.91 -48.01
N SER A 568 -20.81 -4.15 -48.44
CA SER A 568 -19.61 -4.40 -49.25
C SER A 568 -18.56 -3.28 -49.00
N SER A 569 -17.31 -3.50 -49.44
CA SER A 569 -16.22 -2.52 -49.33
C SER A 569 -16.33 -1.33 -50.29
N VAL A 570 -15.94 -0.14 -49.84
CA VAL A 570 -15.52 0.97 -50.73
C VAL A 570 -14.13 1.47 -50.30
N SER A 571 -13.24 1.69 -51.26
CA SER A 571 -11.88 2.20 -51.06
C SER A 571 -11.57 3.21 -52.16
N LEU A 572 -11.03 4.38 -51.80
CA LEU A 572 -10.51 5.35 -52.75
C LEU A 572 -9.27 6.08 -52.20
N ARG A 573 -8.36 6.39 -53.12
CA ARG A 573 -7.04 7.05 -52.91
C ARG A 573 -7.22 8.57 -53.14
N HIS A 574 -6.33 9.49 -52.75
CA HIS A 574 -4.95 9.60 -53.26
C HIS A 574 -3.98 10.49 -52.45
N HIS A 575 -2.69 10.27 -52.77
CA HIS A 575 -1.44 10.97 -52.42
C HIS A 575 -1.28 12.38 -53.07
N PRO A 576 -0.18 13.16 -52.89
CA PRO A 576 1.18 12.86 -52.33
C PRO A 576 1.65 13.85 -51.23
N ARG A 577 2.80 13.76 -50.52
CA ARG A 577 4.21 13.29 -50.74
C ARG A 577 5.11 14.20 -51.61
N LEU A 578 6.14 14.79 -50.98
CA LEU A 578 7.34 15.39 -51.61
C LEU A 578 8.59 15.08 -50.74
N GLN A 579 9.81 15.21 -51.28
CA GLN A 579 11.07 14.80 -50.62
C GLN A 579 12.23 15.78 -50.86
N GLY A 580 12.93 16.17 -49.78
CA GLY A 580 14.34 16.65 -49.77
C GLY A 580 14.66 17.98 -50.47
N PRO A 581 15.95 18.41 -50.49
CA PRO A 581 17.14 17.81 -49.88
C PRO A 581 17.89 18.71 -48.87
N LEU A 582 19.07 18.25 -48.40
CA LEU A 582 20.05 19.00 -47.57
C LEU A 582 20.84 20.06 -48.38
N PRO A 583 21.58 20.96 -47.70
CA PRO A 583 23.05 20.88 -47.77
C PRO A 583 23.78 21.06 -46.42
N LEU A 584 25.10 20.81 -46.41
CA LEU A 584 26.02 21.07 -45.28
C LEU A 584 26.69 22.45 -45.38
N SER A 585 27.17 22.98 -44.25
CA SER A 585 28.37 23.82 -44.20
C SER A 585 29.13 23.60 -42.87
N THR A 586 30.40 24.02 -42.80
CA THR A 586 31.31 23.68 -41.68
C THR A 586 32.18 24.87 -41.24
N SER A 587 32.12 25.21 -39.95
CA SER A 587 33.11 25.99 -39.17
C SER A 587 32.65 26.01 -37.69
N GLY A 588 33.50 26.14 -36.66
CA GLY A 588 34.97 26.18 -36.63
C GLY A 588 35.48 27.36 -35.79
N LEU A 589 36.40 27.09 -34.82
CA LEU A 589 37.02 28.04 -33.85
C LEU A 589 36.07 28.55 -32.74
N SER A 590 36.52 28.91 -31.52
CA SER A 590 37.80 28.70 -30.81
C SER A 590 37.66 28.99 -29.29
N ASP A 591 38.71 28.74 -28.51
CA ASP A 591 38.82 28.96 -27.05
C ASP A 591 38.64 30.41 -26.55
N GLU A 592 38.05 30.56 -25.35
CA GLU A 592 38.49 31.38 -24.19
C GLU A 592 37.57 31.02 -23.00
N LYS A 593 37.96 30.70 -21.75
CA LYS A 593 39.00 31.10 -20.77
C LYS A 593 38.78 32.44 -20.02
N SER A 594 38.43 32.29 -18.73
CA SER A 594 38.53 33.30 -17.65
C SER A 594 37.58 34.51 -17.74
N LEU A 595 37.29 35.30 -16.69
CA LEU A 595 37.68 35.31 -15.27
C LEU A 595 36.40 35.23 -14.39
N VAL A 596 36.35 34.59 -13.22
CA VAL A 596 36.81 35.10 -11.90
C VAL A 596 36.53 36.60 -11.66
N PHE A 597 35.56 36.89 -10.79
CA PHE A 597 35.58 38.12 -9.98
C PHE A 597 35.08 37.82 -8.56
N SER A 598 35.82 38.33 -7.57
CA SER A 598 35.46 38.27 -6.15
C SER A 598 35.78 39.64 -5.54
N ARG A 599 34.83 40.16 -4.76
CA ARG A 599 34.91 41.27 -3.78
C ARG A 599 33.60 41.18 -2.97
N ASP A 600 33.58 41.21 -1.63
CA ASP A 600 34.07 42.23 -0.68
C ASP A 600 33.30 43.56 -0.77
N THR A 601 32.85 44.17 0.34
CA THR A 601 32.52 43.69 1.71
C THR A 601 31.68 44.80 2.36
N ILE A 602 30.96 44.53 3.48
CA ILE A 602 30.42 45.54 4.43
C ILE A 602 29.33 46.46 3.81
N THR A 603 28.09 46.43 4.33
CA THR A 603 27.71 47.13 5.56
C THR A 603 26.54 46.43 6.27
#